data_AF-A0AAV2EGY7-F1
#
_entry.id   AF-A0AAV2EGY7-F1
#
_cell.length_a   1.000
_cell.length_b   1.000
_cell.length_c   1.000
_cell.angle_alpha   90.00
_cell.angle_beta   90.00
_cell.angle_gamma   90.00
#
_symmetry.space_group_name_H-M   'P 1'
#
loop_
_entity.id
_entity.type
_entity.pdbx_description
1 polymer ?
#
loop_
_entity_poly.entity_id
_entity_poly.type
_entity_poly.pdbx_seq_one_letter_code
_entity_poly.pdbx_strand_id
1 'polypeptide(L)'
;MLVHLQTRTLLGKELKEKTRKVLQIAEQENLDVDSKFLALVAIGSLMLDGLVKRIALDFDVDKIAKAAKSSKDAKVSEAGADIEMLVKQP
;
A
#
# COMPACT_ATOMS: atom_id res chain seq x y z
N MET A 1 12.06 -13.27 -28.39
CA MET A 1 11.41 -13.71 -27.12
C MET A 1 12.11 -13.21 -25.85
N LEU A 2 13.44 -13.07 -25.81
CA LEU A 2 14.18 -12.70 -24.60
C LEU A 2 13.87 -11.28 -24.06
N VAL A 3 13.74 -10.28 -24.94
CA VAL A 3 13.48 -8.87 -24.56
C VAL A 3 12.14 -8.68 -23.86
N HIS A 4 11.10 -9.41 -24.31
CA HIS A 4 9.74 -9.33 -23.76
C HIS A 4 9.62 -9.97 -22.36
N LEU A 5 10.50 -10.93 -22.05
CA LEU A 5 10.58 -11.58 -20.74
C LEU A 5 11.37 -10.72 -19.74
N GLN A 6 12.41 -10.02 -20.20
CA GLN A 6 13.20 -9.08 -19.38
C GLN A 6 12.40 -7.82 -18.99
N THR A 7 11.57 -7.28 -19.88
CA THR A 7 10.73 -6.11 -19.57
C THR A 7 9.68 -6.42 -18.51
N ARG A 8 9.07 -7.62 -18.57
CA ARG A 8 8.10 -8.09 -17.56
C ARG A 8 8.74 -8.27 -16.17
N THR A 9 9.98 -8.76 -16.12
CA THR A 9 10.71 -8.95 -14.84
C THR A 9 11.22 -7.63 -14.24
N LEU A 10 11.61 -6.66 -15.07
CA LEU A 10 11.98 -5.32 -14.60
C LEU A 10 10.77 -4.54 -14.08
N LEU A 11 9.65 -4.57 -14.80
CA LEU A 11 8.41 -3.88 -14.39
C LEU A 11 7.90 -4.40 -13.03
N GLY A 12 7.95 -5.72 -12.81
CA GLY A 12 7.56 -6.31 -11.54
C GLY A 12 8.48 -5.91 -10.37
N LYS A 13 9.79 -5.69 -10.62
CA LYS A 13 10.72 -5.21 -9.59
C LYS A 13 10.49 -3.75 -9.24
N GLU A 14 10.31 -2.90 -10.25
CA GLU A 14 10.01 -1.47 -10.07
C GLU A 14 8.70 -1.26 -9.32
N LEU A 15 7.67 -2.05 -9.65
CA LEU A 15 6.38 -1.99 -8.96
C LEU A 15 6.51 -2.38 -7.49
N LYS A 16 7.25 -3.46 -7.19
CA LYS A 16 7.55 -3.87 -5.80
C LYS A 16 8.29 -2.80 -5.01
N GLU A 17 9.32 -2.20 -5.60
CA GLU A 17 10.09 -1.10 -5.00
C GLU A 17 9.20 0.11 -4.68
N LYS A 18 8.35 0.52 -5.63
CA LYS A 18 7.42 1.64 -5.44
C LYS A 18 6.41 1.34 -4.33
N THR A 19 5.76 0.18 -4.35
CA THR A 19 4.80 -0.22 -3.31
C THR A 19 5.45 -0.23 -1.94
N ARG A 20 6.67 -0.80 -1.82
CA ARG A 20 7.43 -0.81 -0.57
C ARG A 20 7.69 0.60 -0.01
N LYS A 21 8.11 1.55 -0.86
CA LYS A 21 8.38 2.92 -0.43
C LYS A 21 7.13 3.60 0.13
N VAL A 22 5.98 3.42 -0.52
CA VAL A 22 4.72 3.98 -0.04
C VAL A 22 4.30 3.34 1.30
N LEU A 23 4.47 2.02 1.45
CA LEU A 23 4.18 1.33 2.72
C LEU A 23 5.08 1.82 3.87
N GLN A 24 6.37 2.05 3.62
CA GLN A 24 7.25 2.62 4.65
C GLN A 24 6.80 4.01 5.11
N ILE A 25 6.31 4.85 4.20
CA ILE A 25 5.76 6.17 4.53
C ILE A 25 4.49 6.00 5.40
N ALA A 26 3.61 5.06 5.07
CA ALA A 26 2.40 4.81 5.87
C ALA A 26 2.72 4.24 7.27
N GLU A 27 3.80 3.49 7.43
CA GLU A 27 4.24 2.91 8.70
C GLU A 27 4.96 3.91 9.62
N GLN A 28 5.61 4.93 9.06
CA GLN A 28 6.41 5.88 9.84
C GLN A 28 5.56 6.68 10.84
N GLU A 29 5.76 6.41 12.13
CA GLU A 29 4.98 7.05 13.20
C GLU A 29 5.18 8.58 13.28
N ASN A 30 6.33 9.09 12.85
CA ASN A 30 6.70 10.50 13.00
C ASN A 30 6.42 11.38 11.76
N LEU A 31 5.69 10.87 10.76
CA LEU A 31 5.21 11.68 9.63
C LEU A 31 3.94 12.45 9.97
N ASP A 32 3.77 13.58 9.30
CA ASP A 32 2.54 14.36 9.37
C ASP A 32 1.35 13.56 8.83
N VAL A 33 0.16 14.00 9.25
CA VAL A 33 -1.09 13.30 8.97
C VAL A 33 -1.40 13.28 7.47
N ASP A 34 -1.06 14.33 6.72
CA ASP A 34 -1.33 14.42 5.28
C ASP A 34 -0.45 13.45 4.50
N SER A 35 0.84 13.37 4.82
CA SER A 35 1.76 12.41 4.23
C SER A 35 1.31 10.96 4.46
N LYS A 36 0.87 10.64 5.68
CA LYS A 36 0.32 9.30 6.00
C LYS A 36 -0.95 9.01 5.23
N PHE A 37 -1.88 9.97 5.19
CA PHE A 37 -3.12 9.82 4.45
C PHE A 37 -2.85 9.59 2.95
N LEU A 38 -1.97 10.38 2.33
CA LEU A 38 -1.58 10.22 0.93
C LEU A 38 -0.95 8.85 0.66
N ALA A 39 -0.11 8.35 1.58
CA ALA A 39 0.47 7.02 1.45
C ALA A 39 -0.61 5.92 1.50
N LEU A 40 -1.56 6.01 2.43
CA LEU A 40 -2.68 5.07 2.52
C LEU A 40 -3.57 5.12 1.27
N VAL A 41 -3.93 6.31 0.79
CA VAL A 41 -4.72 6.49 -0.44
C VAL A 41 -4.01 5.90 -1.65
N ALA A 42 -2.69 6.09 -1.76
CA ALA A 42 -1.89 5.50 -2.84
C ALA A 42 -1.88 3.98 -2.77
N ILE A 43 -1.74 3.39 -1.56
CA ILE A 43 -1.82 1.94 -1.36
C ILE A 43 -3.20 1.41 -1.76
N GLY A 44 -4.27 2.02 -1.24
CA GLY A 44 -5.65 1.60 -1.52
C GLY A 44 -5.98 1.65 -3.01
N SER A 45 -5.59 2.74 -3.70
CA SER A 45 -5.76 2.88 -5.15
C SER A 45 -5.04 1.78 -5.92
N LEU A 46 -3.77 1.53 -5.60
CA LEU A 46 -3.00 0.49 -6.29
C LEU A 46 -3.53 -0.92 -6.02
N MET A 47 -4.12 -1.16 -4.84
CA MET A 47 -4.76 -2.43 -4.49
C MET A 47 -6.06 -2.64 -5.27
N LEU A 48 -6.87 -1.58 -5.44
CA LEU A 48 -8.09 -1.60 -6.26
C LEU A 48 -7.80 -1.85 -7.74
N ASP A 49 -6.71 -1.28 -8.27
CA ASP A 49 -6.26 -1.53 -9.65
C ASP A 49 -5.75 -2.96 -9.88
N GLY A 50 -5.67 -3.79 -8.83
CA GLY A 50 -5.21 -5.18 -8.88
C GLY A 50 -3.71 -5.36 -9.16
N LEU A 51 -3.00 -4.27 -9.43
CA LEU A 51 -1.57 -4.27 -9.78
C LEU A 51 -0.69 -4.67 -8.60
N VAL A 52 -1.06 -4.28 -7.37
CA VAL A 52 -0.18 -4.45 -6.21
C VAL A 52 -0.78 -5.23 -5.07
N LYS A 53 -2.02 -5.72 -5.14
CA LYS A 53 -2.68 -6.41 -4.01
C LYS A 53 -1.80 -7.51 -3.41
N ARG A 54 -1.28 -8.43 -4.22
CA ARG A 54 -0.37 -9.49 -3.75
C ARG A 54 0.93 -8.94 -3.16
N ILE A 55 1.49 -7.88 -3.75
CA ILE A 55 2.72 -7.24 -3.28
C ILE A 55 2.48 -6.55 -1.92
N ALA A 56 1.37 -5.85 -1.76
CA ALA A 56 1.01 -5.18 -0.52
C ALA A 56 0.78 -6.20 0.61
N LEU A 57 0.13 -7.33 0.30
CA LEU A 57 0.00 -8.45 1.23
C LEU A 57 1.34 -9.07 1.61
N ASP A 58 2.27 -9.24 0.67
CA ASP A 58 3.64 -9.72 0.94
C ASP A 58 4.42 -8.78 1.90
N PHE A 59 4.00 -7.51 2.01
CA PHE A 59 4.56 -6.51 2.90
C PHE A 59 3.70 -6.22 4.14
N ASP A 60 2.79 -7.13 4.51
CA ASP A 60 2.01 -7.03 5.75
C ASP A 60 1.16 -5.74 5.85
N VAL A 61 0.62 -5.27 4.72
CA VAL A 61 -0.24 -4.06 4.67
C VAL A 61 -1.43 -4.09 5.65
N ASP A 62 -1.89 -5.28 6.04
CA ASP A 62 -2.90 -5.49 7.09
C ASP A 62 -2.50 -4.83 8.43
N LYS A 63 -1.22 -4.94 8.83
CA LYS A 63 -0.73 -4.33 10.07
C LYS A 63 -0.75 -2.80 9.98
N ILE A 64 -0.31 -2.26 8.85
CA ILE A 64 -0.30 -0.82 8.58
C ILE A 64 -1.74 -0.28 8.57
N ALA A 65 -2.67 -1.00 7.94
CA ALA A 65 -4.09 -0.65 7.90
C ALA A 65 -4.71 -0.63 9.31
N LYS A 66 -4.41 -1.64 10.16
CA LYS A 66 -4.87 -1.68 11.56
C LYS A 66 -4.29 -0.56 12.41
N ALA A 67 -3.02 -0.24 12.22
CA ALA A 67 -2.37 0.89 12.89
C ALA A 67 -3.00 2.22 12.48
N ALA A 68 -3.19 2.44 11.17
CA ALA A 68 -3.84 3.62 10.62
C ALA A 68 -5.29 3.77 11.12
N LYS A 69 -6.05 2.68 11.14
CA LYS A 69 -7.43 2.64 11.67
C LYS A 69 -7.52 3.08 13.14
N SER A 70 -6.48 2.81 13.93
CA SER A 70 -6.39 3.20 15.34
C SER A 70 -5.95 4.66 15.54
N SER A 71 -5.70 5.40 14.45
CA SER A 71 -5.35 6.83 14.50
C SER A 71 -6.47 7.67 15.11
N LYS A 72 -6.07 8.75 15.81
CA LYS A 72 -7.01 9.77 16.31
C LYS A 72 -7.52 10.70 15.22
N ASP A 73 -6.84 10.71 14.07
CA ASP A 73 -7.24 11.51 12.92
C ASP A 73 -8.25 10.72 12.06
N ALA A 74 -9.40 11.34 11.81
CA ALA A 74 -10.54 10.66 11.18
C ALA A 74 -10.24 10.19 9.76
N LYS A 75 -9.58 11.01 8.93
CA LYS A 75 -9.28 10.65 7.52
C LYS A 75 -8.27 9.50 7.45
N VAL A 76 -7.28 9.47 8.35
CA VAL A 76 -6.31 8.37 8.44
C VAL A 76 -6.99 7.09 8.96
N SER A 77 -7.86 7.23 9.96
CA SER A 77 -8.62 6.11 10.53
C SER A 77 -9.54 5.44 9.49
N GLU A 78 -10.27 6.26 8.74
CA GLU A 78 -11.16 5.81 7.65
C GLU A 78 -10.37 5.11 6.54
N ALA A 79 -9.31 5.75 6.03
CA ALA A 79 -8.45 5.15 5.00
C ALA A 79 -7.84 3.81 5.46
N GLY A 80 -7.45 3.71 6.74
CA GLY A 80 -6.98 2.45 7.33
C GLY A 80 -8.06 1.36 7.34
N ALA A 81 -9.30 1.71 7.67
CA ALA A 81 -10.41 0.77 7.65
C ALA A 81 -10.75 0.28 6.22
N ASP A 82 -10.71 1.17 5.23
CA ASP A 82 -10.94 0.81 3.83
C ASP A 82 -9.89 -0.18 3.32
N ILE A 83 -8.61 0.07 3.63
CA ILE A 83 -7.52 -0.85 3.25
C ILE A 83 -7.66 -2.19 3.97
N GLU A 84 -8.03 -2.19 5.26
CA GLU A 84 -8.30 -3.43 6.00
C GLU A 84 -9.42 -4.25 5.33
N MET A 85 -10.43 -3.59 4.76
CA MET A 85 -11.47 -4.25 3.98
C MET A 85 -10.92 -4.80 2.66
N LEU A 86 -10.09 -4.05 1.93
CA LEU A 86 -9.47 -4.50 0.67
C LEU A 86 -8.57 -5.72 0.85
N VAL A 87 -7.89 -5.84 2.00
CA VAL A 87 -7.12 -7.03 2.37
C VAL A 87 -8.02 -8.27 2.49
N LYS A 88 -9.23 -8.12 3.02
CA LYS A 88 -10.19 -9.21 3.27
C LYS A 88 -11.00 -9.60 2.03
N GLN A 89 -11.04 -8.74 1.02
CA GLN A 89 -11.69 -9.07 -0.25
C GLN A 89 -10.86 -10.14 -0.99
N PRO A 90 -11.48 -11.13 -1.66
CA PRO A 90 -10.80 -12.12 -2.49
C PRO A 90 -10.07 -11.47 -3.68
#